data_AF-A0A923Z5M9-F1
#
_entry.id   AF-A0A923Z5M9-F1
#
_cell.length_a   1.000
_cell.length_b   1.000
_cell.length_c   1.000
_cell.angle_alpha   90.00
_cell.angle_beta   90.00
_cell.angle_gamma   90.00
#
_symmetry.space_group_name_H-M   'P 1'
#
loop_
_entity.id
_entity.type
_entity.pdbx_description
1 polymer ?
#
loop_
_entity_poly.entity_id
_entity_poly.type
_entity_poly.pdbx_seq_one_letter_code
_entity_poly.pdbx_strand_id
1 'polypeptide(L)'
;MSAASHAAIADFIAGHADAWNAGDVEAIADGMGLPQMIADGAGTTFIEADDELDAWIDDRLARWEAHGVAGVTAVVEQIEDLPDDAARVTSRWQLVDGEGTKLATFVSIDTLACDEGDWYFVVTDVAGEDGAEW
;
A
#
# COMPACT_ATOMS: atom_id res chain seq x y z
N MET A 1 14.30 1.84 21.79
CA MET A 1 13.05 2.44 21.32
C MET A 1 11.88 1.65 21.88
N SER A 2 10.71 2.28 22.02
CA SER A 2 9.47 1.55 22.27
C SER A 2 9.13 0.81 20.99
N ALA A 3 8.89 -0.50 21.05
CA ALA A 3 8.20 -1.18 19.95
C ALA A 3 6.98 -0.34 19.59
N ALA A 4 6.93 0.16 18.35
CA ALA A 4 5.73 0.84 17.91
C ALA A 4 4.59 -0.18 17.95
N SER A 5 3.51 0.20 18.60
CA SER A 5 2.43 -0.76 18.88
C SER A 5 1.79 -1.20 17.57
N HIS A 6 1.38 -2.46 17.48
CA HIS A 6 0.62 -2.99 16.35
C HIS A 6 -0.59 -2.13 15.95
N ALA A 7 -1.16 -1.38 16.90
CA ALA A 7 -2.19 -0.38 16.64
C ALA A 7 -1.72 0.75 15.71
N ALA A 8 -0.52 1.30 15.94
CA ALA A 8 0.03 2.39 15.11
C ALA A 8 0.30 1.92 13.67
N ILE A 9 0.77 0.68 13.49
CA ILE A 9 0.93 0.06 12.17
C ILE A 9 -0.43 -0.11 11.49
N ALA A 10 -1.45 -0.59 12.23
CA ALA A 10 -2.79 -0.74 11.68
C ALA A 10 -3.41 0.60 11.29
N ASP A 11 -3.21 1.64 12.10
CA ASP A 11 -3.65 3.01 11.81
C ASP A 11 -2.91 3.57 10.58
N PHE A 12 -1.61 3.30 10.43
CA PHE A 12 -0.83 3.67 9.24
C PHE A 12 -1.39 3.02 7.96
N ILE A 13 -1.64 1.70 7.97
CA ILE A 13 -2.21 1.00 6.81
C ILE A 13 -3.61 1.54 6.47
N ALA A 14 -4.44 1.82 7.47
CA ALA A 14 -5.77 2.41 7.27
C ALA A 14 -5.66 3.83 6.67
N GLY A 15 -4.78 4.67 7.21
CA GLY A 15 -4.53 6.02 6.70
C GLY A 15 -3.98 6.02 5.27
N HIS A 16 -3.13 5.06 4.93
CA HIS A 16 -2.65 4.91 3.56
C HIS A 16 -3.80 4.53 2.60
N ALA A 17 -4.70 3.64 3.00
CA ALA A 17 -5.92 3.37 2.22
C ALA A 17 -6.83 4.60 2.08
N ASP A 18 -6.92 5.45 3.10
CA ASP A 18 -7.65 6.72 3.02
C ASP A 18 -7.01 7.70 2.01
N ALA A 19 -5.68 7.75 1.92
CA ALA A 19 -4.97 8.55 0.93
C ALA A 19 -5.27 8.09 -0.51
N TRP A 20 -5.29 6.77 -0.73
CA TRP A 20 -5.73 6.18 -2.00
C TRP A 20 -7.20 6.51 -2.34
N ASN A 21 -8.10 6.48 -1.36
CA ASN A 21 -9.50 6.90 -1.56
C ASN A 21 -9.64 8.37 -1.94
N ALA A 22 -8.78 9.23 -1.39
CA ALA A 22 -8.77 10.66 -1.68
C ALA A 22 -8.11 10.99 -3.03
N GLY A 23 -7.37 10.05 -3.63
CA GLY A 23 -6.51 10.32 -4.77
C GLY A 23 -5.39 11.32 -4.42
N ASP A 24 -4.96 11.33 -3.16
CA ASP A 24 -3.95 12.26 -2.65
C ASP A 24 -2.55 11.69 -2.90
N VAL A 25 -1.97 12.06 -4.04
CA VAL A 25 -0.66 11.56 -4.51
C VAL A 25 0.44 11.85 -3.49
N GLU A 26 0.46 13.04 -2.90
CA GLU A 26 1.47 13.45 -1.91
C GLU A 26 1.35 12.58 -0.65
N ALA A 27 0.14 12.38 -0.12
CA ALA A 27 -0.07 11.55 1.07
C ALA A 27 0.21 10.05 0.82
N ILE A 28 0.00 9.55 -0.40
CA ILE A 28 0.40 8.18 -0.78
C ILE A 28 1.92 8.09 -0.80
N ALA A 29 2.59 9.03 -1.48
CA ALA A 29 4.04 9.06 -1.63
C ALA A 29 4.76 9.20 -0.29
N ASP A 30 4.26 10.03 0.62
CA ASP A 30 4.81 10.20 1.98
C ASP A 30 4.84 8.88 2.77
N GLY A 31 3.91 7.97 2.48
CA GLY A 31 3.89 6.63 3.08
C GLY A 31 4.92 5.67 2.50
N MET A 32 5.58 6.01 1.38
CA MET A 32 6.44 5.11 0.62
C MET A 32 7.90 5.56 0.69
N GLY A 33 8.76 4.77 1.35
CA GLY A 33 10.18 5.08 1.48
C GLY A 33 10.96 4.76 0.21
N LEU A 34 11.84 5.66 -0.20
CA LEU A 34 12.74 5.45 -1.34
C LEU A 34 14.13 4.94 -0.88
N PRO A 35 14.77 4.04 -1.66
CA PRO A 35 14.22 3.37 -2.84
C PRO A 35 13.15 2.33 -2.49
N GLN A 36 12.13 2.20 -3.34
CA GLN A 36 10.98 1.34 -3.13
C GLN A 36 10.97 0.17 -4.11
N MET A 37 10.63 -1.02 -3.64
CA MET A 37 10.40 -2.20 -4.47
C MET A 37 8.95 -2.66 -4.36
N ILE A 38 8.27 -2.76 -5.50
CA ILE A 38 6.89 -3.23 -5.60
C ILE A 38 6.86 -4.43 -6.52
N ALA A 39 6.43 -5.58 -5.99
CA ALA A 39 6.18 -6.78 -6.76
C ALA A 39 4.67 -7.00 -6.85
N ASP A 40 4.13 -7.12 -8.05
CA ASP A 40 2.71 -7.35 -8.30
C ASP A 40 2.50 -8.27 -9.52
N GLY A 41 1.25 -8.41 -9.97
CA GLY A 41 0.89 -9.25 -11.12
C GLY A 41 1.50 -8.79 -12.45
N ALA A 42 1.92 -7.53 -12.58
CA ALA A 42 2.59 -6.99 -13.75
C ALA A 42 4.11 -7.21 -13.72
N GLY A 43 4.67 -7.55 -12.56
CA GLY A 43 6.09 -7.86 -12.38
C GLY A 43 6.68 -7.11 -11.18
N THR A 44 7.98 -6.83 -11.25
CA THR A 44 8.67 -6.05 -10.21
C THR A 44 9.02 -4.68 -10.74
N THR A 45 8.58 -3.65 -10.04
CA THR A 45 8.93 -2.25 -10.25
C THR A 45 9.89 -1.81 -9.15
N PHE A 46 10.96 -1.13 -9.54
CA PHE A 46 11.90 -0.50 -8.62
C PHE A 46 11.87 1.00 -8.86
N ILE A 47 11.68 1.77 -7.80
CA ILE A 47 11.47 3.22 -7.85
C ILE A 47 12.57 3.86 -7.00
N GLU A 48 13.36 4.74 -7.59
CA GLU A 48 14.52 5.36 -6.93
C GLU A 48 14.33 6.85 -6.63
N ALA A 49 13.36 7.49 -7.28
CA ALA A 49 13.14 8.93 -7.21
C ALA A 49 11.67 9.30 -7.04
N ASP A 50 11.42 10.47 -6.45
CA ASP A 50 10.08 10.97 -6.16
C ASP A 50 9.23 11.13 -7.43
N ASP A 51 9.82 11.59 -8.54
CA ASP A 51 9.10 11.77 -9.81
C ASP A 51 8.71 10.44 -10.46
N GLU A 52 9.50 9.39 -10.26
CA GLU A 52 9.15 8.02 -10.66
C GLU A 52 8.01 7.46 -9.80
N LEU A 53 8.02 7.78 -8.50
CA LEU A 53 6.99 7.38 -7.56
C LEU A 53 5.65 8.04 -7.88
N ASP A 54 5.65 9.36 -8.05
CA ASP A 54 4.46 10.14 -8.41
C ASP A 54 3.84 9.61 -9.72
N ALA A 55 4.68 9.38 -10.74
CA ALA A 55 4.22 8.85 -12.02
C ALA A 55 3.63 7.44 -11.89
N TRP A 56 4.19 6.60 -11.01
CA TRP A 56 3.66 5.27 -10.74
C TRP A 56 2.31 5.33 -10.00
N ILE A 57 2.17 6.23 -9.02
CA ILE A 57 0.90 6.45 -8.30
C ILE A 57 -0.18 6.97 -9.25
N ASP A 58 0.14 7.96 -10.08
CA ASP A 58 -0.77 8.54 -11.08
C ASP A 58 -1.27 7.47 -12.08
N ASP A 59 -0.38 6.63 -12.61
CA ASP A 59 -0.77 5.54 -13.51
C ASP A 59 -1.72 4.56 -12.81
N ARG A 60 -1.44 4.23 -11.54
CA ARG A 60 -2.27 3.32 -10.74
C ARG A 60 -3.66 3.90 -10.47
N LEU A 61 -3.75 5.16 -10.07
CA LEU A 61 -5.01 5.87 -9.86
C LEU A 61 -5.83 5.96 -11.15
N ALA A 62 -5.19 6.33 -12.27
CA ALA A 62 -5.86 6.40 -13.57
C ALA A 62 -6.40 5.03 -14.02
N ARG A 63 -5.63 3.95 -13.76
CA ARG A 63 -6.09 2.59 -14.02
C ARG A 63 -7.30 2.24 -13.15
N TRP A 64 -7.23 2.48 -11.84
CA TRP A 64 -8.35 2.23 -10.93
C TRP A 64 -9.63 2.97 -11.36
N GLU A 65 -9.52 4.26 -11.72
CA GLU A 65 -10.64 5.04 -12.26
C GLU A 65 -11.20 4.42 -13.55
N ALA A 66 -10.34 4.02 -14.49
CA ALA A 66 -10.76 3.40 -15.75
C ALA A 66 -11.53 2.08 -15.54
N HIS A 67 -11.26 1.37 -14.44
CA HIS A 67 -11.97 0.15 -14.05
C HIS A 67 -13.14 0.39 -13.07
N GLY A 68 -13.49 1.65 -12.80
CA GLY A 68 -14.64 2.01 -11.98
C GLY A 68 -14.42 1.82 -10.48
N VAL A 69 -13.17 1.72 -10.03
CA VAL A 69 -12.84 1.73 -8.60
C VAL A 69 -13.20 3.10 -8.04
N ALA A 70 -14.07 3.11 -7.03
CA ALA A 70 -14.48 4.31 -6.31
C ALA A 70 -14.12 4.24 -4.83
N GLY A 71 -13.63 3.10 -4.35
CA GLY A 71 -13.17 2.97 -2.98
C GLY A 71 -12.18 1.82 -2.79
N VAL A 72 -11.31 2.00 -1.81
CA VAL A 72 -10.35 1.02 -1.32
C VAL A 72 -10.46 0.89 0.19
N THR A 73 -10.30 -0.33 0.69
CA THR A 73 -10.17 -0.58 2.13
C THR A 73 -9.04 -1.56 2.36
N ALA A 74 -8.33 -1.41 3.48
CA ALA A 74 -7.28 -2.32 3.90
C ALA A 74 -7.58 -2.84 5.31
N VAL A 75 -7.34 -4.12 5.53
CA VAL A 75 -7.44 -4.76 6.85
C VAL A 75 -6.15 -5.49 7.13
N VAL A 76 -5.47 -5.11 8.21
CA VAL A 76 -4.29 -5.84 8.69
C VAL A 76 -4.69 -7.19 9.24
N GLU A 77 -4.12 -8.26 8.69
CA GLU A 77 -4.37 -9.65 9.09
C GLU A 77 -3.30 -10.18 10.04
N GLN A 78 -2.04 -9.75 9.84
CA GLN A 78 -0.91 -10.18 10.64
C GLN A 78 0.16 -9.09 10.70
N ILE A 79 0.80 -8.95 11.86
CA ILE A 79 2.00 -8.14 12.06
C ILE A 79 3.06 -9.04 12.70
N GLU A 80 4.24 -9.08 12.08
CA GLU A 80 5.46 -9.71 12.60
C GLU A 80 6.48 -8.61 12.90
N ASP A 81 6.88 -8.47 14.17
CA ASP A 81 7.92 -7.53 14.56
C ASP A 81 9.27 -7.99 13.99
N LEU A 82 9.98 -7.07 13.33
CA LEU A 82 11.33 -7.29 12.82
C LEU A 82 12.34 -6.51 13.68
N PRO A 83 13.65 -6.80 13.57
CA PRO A 83 14.69 -5.95 14.13
C PRO A 83 14.65 -4.52 13.58
N ASP A 84 15.38 -3.61 14.22
CA ASP A 84 15.65 -2.25 13.71
C ASP A 84 14.39 -1.41 13.44
N ASP A 85 13.40 -1.48 14.35
CA ASP A 85 12.13 -0.75 14.27
C ASP A 85 11.38 -0.99 12.94
N ALA A 86 11.48 -2.21 12.42
CA ALA A 86 10.75 -2.66 11.24
C ALA A 86 9.64 -3.66 11.60
N ALA A 87 8.70 -3.86 10.67
CA ALA A 87 7.66 -4.87 10.78
C ALA A 87 7.36 -5.49 9.42
N ARG A 88 6.97 -6.76 9.41
CA ARG A 88 6.32 -7.38 8.26
C ARG A 88 4.82 -7.41 8.50
N VAL A 89 4.06 -6.88 7.56
CA VAL A 89 2.61 -6.73 7.68
C VAL A 89 1.94 -7.47 6.55
N THR A 90 0.98 -8.31 6.88
CA THR A 90 0.07 -8.90 5.91
C THR A 90 -1.25 -8.16 5.98
N SER A 91 -1.66 -7.57 4.87
CA SER A 91 -2.90 -6.79 4.78
C SER A 91 -3.76 -7.31 3.63
N ARG A 92 -5.07 -7.39 3.85
CA ARG A 92 -6.04 -7.66 2.80
C ARG A 92 -6.62 -6.35 2.31
N TRP A 93 -6.47 -6.10 1.01
CA TRP A 93 -7.00 -4.94 0.33
C TRP A 93 -8.25 -5.32 -0.46
N GLN A 94 -9.22 -4.42 -0.49
CA GLN A 94 -10.45 -4.58 -1.24
C GLN A 94 -10.77 -3.31 -2.02
N LEU A 95 -10.95 -3.45 -3.34
CA LEU A 95 -11.41 -2.40 -4.23
C LEU A 95 -12.91 -2.55 -4.47
N VAL A 96 -13.66 -1.45 -4.45
CA VAL A 96 -15.10 -1.40 -4.67
C VAL A 96 -15.48 -0.35 -5.70
N ASP A 97 -16.63 -0.52 -6.35
CA ASP A 97 -17.25 0.50 -7.20
C ASP A 97 -18.06 1.53 -6.40
N GLY A 98 -18.66 2.50 -7.09
CA GLY A 98 -19.48 3.54 -6.47
C GLY A 98 -20.77 3.05 -5.81
N GLU A 99 -21.18 1.80 -6.06
CA GLU A 99 -22.31 1.15 -5.39
C GLU A 99 -21.87 0.30 -4.18
N GLY A 100 -20.55 0.21 -3.94
CA GLY A 100 -19.96 -0.63 -2.91
C GLY A 100 -19.81 -2.11 -3.33
N THR A 101 -20.02 -2.42 -4.61
CA THR A 101 -19.79 -3.76 -5.15
C THR A 101 -18.30 -4.02 -5.21
N LYS A 102 -17.89 -5.19 -4.73
CA LYS A 102 -16.50 -5.60 -4.73
C LYS A 102 -15.99 -5.86 -6.15
N LEU A 103 -14.97 -5.13 -6.56
CA LEU A 103 -14.28 -5.28 -7.84
C LEU A 103 -13.07 -6.21 -7.70
N ALA A 104 -12.27 -6.03 -6.65
CA ALA A 104 -11.04 -6.78 -6.42
C ALA A 104 -10.82 -7.12 -4.96
N THR A 105 -10.02 -8.16 -4.71
CA THR A 105 -9.43 -8.43 -3.40
C THR A 105 -8.05 -9.01 -3.61
N PHE A 106 -7.05 -8.44 -2.95
CA PHE A 106 -5.68 -8.94 -2.98
C PHE A 106 -5.06 -8.86 -1.59
N VAL A 107 -3.96 -9.57 -1.40
CA VAL A 107 -3.20 -9.54 -0.15
C VAL A 107 -1.86 -8.88 -0.44
N SER A 108 -1.48 -7.89 0.36
CA SER A 108 -0.12 -7.37 0.37
C SER A 108 0.66 -7.98 1.53
N ILE A 109 1.93 -8.24 1.29
CA ILE A 109 2.93 -8.53 2.30
C ILE A 109 3.95 -7.39 2.22
N ASP A 110 3.87 -6.51 3.19
CA ASP A 110 4.67 -5.29 3.25
C ASP A 110 5.78 -5.43 4.28
N THR A 111 6.96 -4.92 3.95
CA THR A 111 7.99 -4.61 4.94
C THR A 111 7.93 -3.12 5.21
N LEU A 112 7.63 -2.78 6.47
CA LEU A 112 7.60 -1.41 6.95
C LEU A 112 8.84 -1.11 7.79
N ALA A 113 9.31 0.12 7.73
CA ALA A 113 10.29 0.68 8.66
C ALA A 113 9.71 1.91 9.35
N CYS A 114 10.21 2.20 10.55
CA CYS A 114 9.85 3.35 11.34
C CYS A 114 11.06 4.25 11.52
N ASP A 115 10.94 5.52 11.16
CA ASP A 115 11.93 6.55 11.48
C ASP A 115 11.26 7.69 12.25
N GLU A 116 11.86 8.09 13.36
CA GLU A 116 11.34 9.11 14.28
C GLU A 116 9.86 8.96 14.74
N GLY A 117 9.26 7.79 14.54
CA GLY A 117 7.85 7.50 14.87
C GLY A 117 6.92 7.42 13.67
N ASP A 118 7.40 7.75 12.48
CA ASP A 118 6.66 7.71 11.23
C ASP A 118 6.96 6.40 10.47
N TRP A 119 5.90 5.69 10.09
CA TRP A 119 5.99 4.42 9.36
C TRP A 119 5.97 4.67 7.86
N TYR A 120 6.73 3.85 7.12
CA TYR A 120 6.72 3.87 5.67
C TYR A 120 6.98 2.48 5.08
N PHE A 121 6.47 2.25 3.87
CA PHE A 121 6.72 1.03 3.09
C PHE A 121 8.16 1.03 2.54
N VAL A 122 8.82 -0.13 2.60
CA VAL A 122 10.17 -0.36 2.03
C VAL A 122 10.16 -1.43 0.95
N VAL A 123 9.27 -2.41 1.10
CA VAL A 123 9.01 -3.45 0.11
C VAL A 123 7.53 -3.78 0.18
N THR A 124 6.89 -3.84 -0.98
CA THR A 124 5.49 -4.28 -1.11
C THR A 124 5.44 -5.46 -2.07
N ASP A 125 4.95 -6.60 -1.58
CA ASP A 125 4.66 -7.79 -2.38
C ASP A 125 3.15 -8.01 -2.41
N VAL A 126 2.54 -7.79 -3.57
CA VAL A 126 1.11 -7.92 -3.81
C VAL A 126 0.82 -9.33 -4.33
N ALA A 127 0.45 -10.22 -3.43
CA ALA A 127 0.01 -11.56 -3.76
C ALA A 127 -1.46 -11.55 -4.23
N GLY A 128 -1.70 -12.14 -5.41
CA GLY A 128 -3.05 -12.44 -5.89
C GLY A 128 -3.72 -11.34 -6.74
N GLU A 129 -2.95 -10.41 -7.32
CA GLU A 129 -3.42 -9.74 -8.55
C GLU A 129 -3.44 -10.69 -9.77
N ASP A 130 -3.11 -11.97 -9.59
CA ASP A 130 -3.30 -13.02 -10.59
C ASP A 130 -4.79 -13.25 -10.89
N GLY A 131 -5.21 -12.87 -12.09
CA GLY A 131 -6.48 -13.29 -12.69
C GLY A 131 -7.52 -12.20 -12.89
N ALA A 132 -7.21 -10.95 -12.54
CA ALA A 132 -7.93 -9.83 -13.08
C ALA A 132 -7.03 -9.19 -14.13
N GLU A 133 -7.44 -9.31 -15.39
CA GLU A 133 -6.88 -8.52 -16.48
C GLU A 133 -7.22 -7.05 -16.19
N TRP A 134 -6.36 -6.37 -15.41
CA TRP A 134 -6.36 -4.91 -15.22
C TRP A 134 -5.39 -4.28 -16.21
#